data_AF-A0AAV1L5T7-F1
#
_entry.id   AF-A0AAV1L5T7-F1
#
_cell.length_a   1.000
_cell.length_b   1.000
_cell.length_c   1.000
_cell.angle_alpha   90.00
_cell.angle_beta   90.00
_cell.angle_gamma   90.00
#
_symmetry.space_group_name_H-M   'P 1'
#
loop_
_entity.id
_entity.type
_entity.pdbx_description
1 polymer ?
#
loop_
_entity_poly.entity_id
_entity_poly.type
_entity_poly.pdbx_seq_one_letter_code
_entity_poly.pdbx_strand_id
1 'polypeptide(L)'
;MKENQKHVYYITGENRDQVANSSFVERVKKRGYEVVYMTEPIDEYVVQQHRELDGRTLVSVTKEVVSVRMLKTDQLSNEWKYSLQHAQQEDSDIKPILEWMKASAPKPKWSRVSAMSSTTKSYWAQWDSLLIQDGVLCRKWENGLGDRCHLQMVVPKAKVPDVLQQYHSGCSGGHLGVKRTLLKSREWFYWVHCRDDVEDWCRKCTSCAAVK
;
A
#
# COMPACT_ATOMS: atom_id res chain seq x y z
N MET A 1 15.78 -5.38 17.98
CA MET A 1 15.04 -5.29 16.70
C MET A 1 14.17 -6.54 16.48
N LYS A 2 12.94 -6.39 15.96
CA LYS A 2 12.04 -7.53 15.65
C LYS A 2 12.66 -8.45 14.59
N GLU A 3 12.38 -9.75 14.64
CA GLU A 3 12.93 -10.77 13.71
C GLU A 3 12.67 -10.46 12.23
N ASN A 4 11.55 -9.82 11.89
CA ASN A 4 11.17 -9.46 10.51
C ASN A 4 11.46 -8.00 10.12
N GLN A 5 12.25 -7.28 10.91
CA GLN A 5 12.49 -5.85 10.67
C GLN A 5 13.50 -5.61 9.53
N LYS A 6 12.98 -5.39 8.30
CA LYS A 6 13.77 -5.11 7.08
C LYS A 6 14.47 -3.74 7.04
N HIS A 7 14.11 -2.83 7.95
CA HIS A 7 14.56 -1.44 7.92
C HIS A 7 15.02 -0.96 9.30
N VAL A 8 16.06 -0.12 9.31
CA VAL A 8 16.51 0.59 10.51
C VAL A 8 15.86 1.98 10.49
N TYR A 9 15.05 2.28 11.50
CA TYR A 9 14.37 3.56 11.61
C TYR A 9 15.27 4.54 12.37
N TYR A 10 15.37 5.78 11.91
CA TYR A 10 16.14 6.80 12.60
C TYR A 10 15.44 8.16 12.61
N ILE A 11 15.82 9.01 13.55
CA ILE A 11 15.46 10.44 13.62
C ILE A 11 16.71 11.26 13.89
N THR A 12 16.90 12.34 13.13
CA THR A 12 17.93 13.35 13.39
C THR A 12 17.31 14.53 14.13
N GLY A 13 18.08 15.15 15.04
CA GLY A 13 17.67 16.36 15.74
C GLY A 13 18.81 16.95 16.58
N GLU A 14 18.56 18.07 17.25
CA GLU A 14 19.62 18.82 17.95
C GLU A 14 20.01 18.17 19.29
N ASN A 15 19.07 17.46 19.92
CA ASN A 15 19.30 16.78 21.19
C ASN A 15 18.38 15.59 21.39
N ARG A 16 18.77 14.70 22.31
CA ARG A 16 18.10 13.42 22.56
C ARG A 16 16.65 13.59 23.05
N ASP A 17 16.39 14.58 23.89
CA ASP A 17 15.08 14.77 24.50
C ASP A 17 14.05 15.26 23.48
N GLN A 18 14.46 16.15 22.57
CA GLN A 18 13.65 16.63 21.46
C GLN A 18 13.22 15.46 20.55
N VAL A 19 14.18 14.63 20.13
CA VAL A 19 13.88 13.51 19.23
C VAL A 19 13.10 12.41 19.94
N ALA A 20 13.37 12.16 21.23
CA ALA A 20 12.69 11.13 22.00
C ALA A 20 11.20 11.43 22.23
N ASN A 21 10.85 12.70 22.44
CA ASN A 21 9.49 13.19 22.65
C ASN A 21 8.80 13.59 21.32
N SER A 22 9.41 13.27 20.19
CA SER A 22 8.84 13.57 18.88
C SER A 22 7.61 12.70 18.60
N SER A 23 6.54 13.32 18.11
CA SER A 23 5.32 12.61 17.68
C SER A 23 5.59 11.58 16.57
N PHE A 24 6.65 11.78 15.78
CA PHE A 24 7.12 10.82 14.78
C PHE A 24 7.64 9.54 15.44
N VAL A 25 8.36 9.66 16.56
CA VAL A 25 8.95 8.53 17.30
C VAL A 25 7.88 7.78 18.08
N GLU A 26 6.97 8.48 18.76
CA GLU A 26 5.87 7.86 19.50
C GLU A 26 5.06 6.89 18.64
N ARG A 27 4.75 7.30 17.40
CA ARG A 27 3.98 6.48 16.45
C ARG A 27 4.70 5.18 16.09
N VAL A 28 6.02 5.23 15.93
CA VAL A 28 6.86 4.08 15.55
C VAL A 28 7.08 3.16 16.75
N LYS A 29 7.35 3.72 17.93
CA LYS A 29 7.50 2.98 19.20
C LYS A 29 6.23 2.30 19.66
N LYS A 30 5.06 2.94 19.53
CA LYS A 30 3.75 2.34 19.86
C LYS A 30 3.47 1.08 19.03
N ARG A 31 4.15 0.91 17.89
CA ARG A 31 4.05 -0.26 17.01
C ARG A 31 5.15 -1.31 17.28
N GLY A 32 5.95 -1.11 18.32
CA GLY A 32 7.02 -2.00 18.76
C GLY A 32 8.23 -2.01 17.82
N TYR A 33 8.45 -0.93 17.07
CA TYR A 33 9.67 -0.74 16.29
C TYR A 33 10.67 0.12 17.08
N GLU A 34 11.93 -0.26 17.00
CA GLU A 34 13.04 0.51 17.55
C GLU A 34 13.41 1.67 16.60
N VAL A 35 13.78 2.81 17.18
CA VAL A 35 14.21 4.02 16.45
C VAL A 35 15.57 4.45 16.98
N VAL A 36 16.52 4.64 16.08
CA VAL A 36 17.85 5.18 16.36
C VAL A 36 17.75 6.70 16.47
N TYR A 37 18.30 7.25 17.55
CA TYR A 37 18.38 8.69 17.74
C TYR A 37 19.75 9.17 17.31
N MET A 38 19.75 10.08 16.35
CA MET A 38 20.94 10.71 15.80
C MET A 38 20.89 12.18 16.22
N THR A 39 21.88 12.60 16.99
CA THR A 39 21.88 13.92 17.62
C THR A 39 23.13 14.72 17.31
N GLU A 40 24.05 14.15 16.53
CA GLU A 40 25.26 14.83 16.10
C GLU A 40 25.04 15.50 14.76
N PRO A 41 25.56 16.72 14.53
CA PRO A 41 25.43 17.41 13.24
C PRO A 41 25.95 16.60 12.05
N ILE A 42 26.93 15.72 12.29
CA ILE A 42 27.49 14.84 11.26
C ILE A 42 26.53 13.72 10.85
N ASP A 43 25.59 13.33 11.72
CA ASP A 43 24.67 12.22 11.46
C ASP A 43 23.80 12.46 10.23
N GLU A 44 23.36 13.71 10.04
CA GLU A 44 22.56 14.14 8.87
C GLU A 44 23.31 13.87 7.56
N TYR A 45 24.64 14.02 7.55
CA TYR A 45 25.49 13.74 6.40
C TYR A 45 25.75 12.23 6.24
N VAL A 46 25.99 11.51 7.34
CA VAL A 46 26.26 10.07 7.32
C VAL A 46 25.10 9.30 6.70
N VAL A 47 23.87 9.58 7.13
CA VAL A 47 22.67 8.88 6.62
C VAL A 47 22.29 9.25 5.18
N GLN A 48 22.83 10.35 4.64
CA GLN A 48 22.64 10.69 3.23
C GLN A 48 23.55 9.85 2.31
N GLN A 49 24.76 9.54 2.77
CA GLN A 49 25.76 8.77 2.02
C GLN A 49 25.61 7.26 2.24
N HIS A 50 25.35 6.84 3.49
CA HIS A 50 25.17 5.45 3.86
C HIS A 50 23.69 5.13 3.98
N ARG A 51 23.12 4.53 2.93
CA ARG A 51 21.69 4.21 2.88
C ARG A 51 21.35 2.87 3.52
N GLU A 52 22.34 2.08 3.91
CA GLU A 52 22.16 0.73 4.45
C GLU A 52 23.10 0.50 5.65
N LEU A 53 22.60 -0.25 6.63
CA LEU A 53 23.33 -0.72 7.80
C LEU A 53 23.02 -2.21 7.99
N ASP A 54 24.04 -3.06 8.02
CA ASP A 54 23.89 -4.52 8.15
C ASP A 54 22.91 -5.15 7.14
N GLY A 55 22.96 -4.68 5.88
CA GLY A 55 22.07 -5.12 4.80
C GLY A 55 20.61 -4.63 4.94
N ARG A 56 20.33 -3.71 5.86
CA ARG A 56 19.01 -3.11 6.09
C ARG A 56 19.01 -1.65 5.70
N THR A 57 17.99 -1.21 4.98
CA THR A 57 17.89 0.20 4.55
C THR A 57 17.62 1.13 5.74
N LEU A 58 18.30 2.27 5.80
CA LEU A 58 18.04 3.35 6.75
C LEU A 58 16.82 4.17 6.32
N VAL A 59 15.92 4.43 7.27
CA VAL A 59 14.62 5.04 6.99
C VAL A 59 14.30 6.14 8.03
N SER A 60 14.29 7.40 7.60
CA SER A 60 14.08 8.58 8.46
C SER A 60 12.61 8.78 8.85
N VAL A 61 12.26 8.68 10.13
CA VAL A 61 10.87 8.77 10.61
C VAL A 61 10.19 10.13 10.39
N THR A 62 10.96 11.18 10.13
CA THR A 62 10.45 12.53 9.84
C THR A 62 10.06 12.70 8.36
N LYS A 63 10.59 11.87 7.45
CA LYS A 63 10.18 11.88 6.04
C LYS A 63 8.79 11.24 5.92
N GLU A 64 7.83 11.96 5.33
CA GLU A 64 6.42 11.54 5.21
C GLU A 64 6.24 10.11 4.64
N VAL A 65 7.19 9.65 3.84
CA VAL A 65 7.24 8.31 3.25
C VAL A 65 7.28 7.18 4.29
N VAL A 66 7.80 7.43 5.50
CA VAL A 66 7.92 6.43 6.58
C VAL A 66 6.60 6.23 7.30
N SER A 67 5.81 7.30 7.40
CA SER A 67 4.42 7.23 7.86
C SER A 67 3.50 6.49 6.88
N VAL A 68 3.95 6.23 5.65
CA VAL A 68 3.14 5.54 4.66
C VAL A 68 3.64 4.11 4.48
N ARG A 69 4.91 3.91 4.16
CA ARG A 69 5.49 2.59 3.84
C ARG A 69 5.50 1.60 5.01
N MET A 70 5.64 2.10 6.24
CA MET A 70 5.74 1.26 7.44
C MET A 70 4.38 1.01 8.09
N LEU A 71 3.38 1.83 7.74
CA LEU A 71 2.11 1.79 8.45
C LEU A 71 1.06 0.88 7.82
N LYS A 72 1.27 0.22 6.68
CA LYS A 72 0.18 -0.57 6.05
C LYS A 72 0.53 -1.95 5.50
N THR A 73 1.75 -2.20 5.02
CA THR A 73 2.13 -3.55 4.54
C THR A 73 2.11 -4.62 5.64
N ASP A 74 2.44 -4.20 6.87
CA ASP A 74 2.43 -5.02 8.09
C ASP A 74 1.19 -4.75 8.99
N GLN A 75 0.25 -3.92 8.52
CA GLN A 75 -0.92 -3.44 9.30
C GLN A 75 -2.27 -3.77 8.70
N LEU A 76 -2.32 -4.36 7.50
CA LEU A 76 -3.47 -5.18 7.20
C LEU A 76 -3.35 -6.39 8.14
N SER A 77 -4.22 -6.45 9.15
CA SER A 77 -4.26 -7.59 10.06
C SER A 77 -4.25 -8.88 9.23
N ASN A 78 -3.64 -9.94 9.77
CA ASN A 78 -3.68 -11.24 9.09
C ASN A 78 -5.13 -11.60 8.71
N GLU A 79 -6.09 -11.25 9.56
CA GLU A 79 -7.53 -11.34 9.29
C GLU A 79 -7.96 -10.61 8.02
N TRP A 80 -7.54 -9.36 7.82
CA TRP A 80 -7.86 -8.62 6.58
C TRP A 80 -7.26 -9.31 5.36
N LYS A 81 -6.00 -9.76 5.44
CA LYS A 81 -5.34 -10.46 4.33
C LYS A 81 -6.08 -11.76 3.98
N TYR A 82 -6.48 -12.55 5.00
CA TYR A 82 -7.29 -13.75 4.80
C TYR A 82 -8.67 -13.43 4.20
N SER A 83 -9.36 -12.42 4.72
CA SER A 83 -10.64 -11.95 4.18
C SER A 83 -10.52 -11.49 2.72
N LEU A 84 -9.44 -10.77 2.37
CA LEU A 84 -9.18 -10.32 1.01
C LEU A 84 -8.91 -11.50 0.08
N GLN A 85 -8.08 -12.44 0.52
CA GLN A 85 -7.78 -13.66 -0.22
C GLN A 85 -9.05 -14.46 -0.52
N HIS A 86 -9.92 -14.66 0.48
CA HIS A 86 -11.20 -15.34 0.30
C HIS A 86 -12.08 -14.59 -0.71
N ALA A 87 -12.22 -13.28 -0.56
CA ALA A 87 -13.01 -12.47 -1.48
C ALA A 87 -12.48 -12.51 -2.93
N GLN A 88 -11.16 -12.63 -3.14
CA GLN A 88 -10.59 -12.80 -4.48
C GLN A 88 -10.93 -14.16 -5.10
N GLN A 89 -11.12 -15.21 -4.29
CA GLN A 89 -11.52 -16.54 -4.77
C GLN A 89 -13.00 -16.62 -5.14
N GLU A 90 -13.82 -15.71 -4.61
CA GLU A 90 -15.26 -15.63 -4.90
C GLU A 90 -15.59 -14.61 -6.00
N ASP A 91 -14.70 -13.66 -6.26
CA ASP A 91 -14.89 -12.62 -7.28
C ASP A 91 -14.82 -13.20 -8.69
N SER A 92 -15.89 -13.01 -9.46
CA SER A 92 -16.05 -13.60 -10.80
C SER A 92 -15.00 -13.13 -11.81
N ASP A 93 -14.40 -11.95 -11.60
CA ASP A 93 -13.44 -11.35 -12.52
C ASP A 93 -11.99 -11.64 -12.12
N ILE A 94 -11.73 -11.79 -10.81
CA ILE A 94 -10.38 -12.07 -10.27
C ILE A 94 -10.10 -13.58 -10.20
N LYS A 95 -11.09 -14.39 -9.81
CA LYS A 95 -10.95 -15.84 -9.65
C LYS A 95 -10.32 -16.52 -10.87
N PRO A 96 -10.74 -16.24 -12.12
CA PRO A 96 -10.13 -16.89 -13.29
C PRO A 96 -8.64 -16.58 -13.43
N ILE A 97 -8.24 -15.34 -13.15
CA ILE A 97 -6.83 -14.91 -13.20
C ILE A 97 -6.01 -15.67 -12.16
N LEU A 98 -6.52 -15.78 -10.94
CA LEU A 98 -5.90 -16.54 -9.86
C LEU A 98 -5.71 -18.01 -10.22
N GLU A 99 -6.76 -18.66 -10.76
CA GLU A 99 -6.71 -20.06 -11.17
C GLU A 99 -5.66 -20.30 -12.25
N TRP A 100 -5.60 -19.43 -13.27
CA TRP A 100 -4.60 -19.55 -14.33
C TRP A 100 -3.17 -19.34 -13.83
N MET A 101 -2.96 -18.41 -12.91
CA MET A 101 -1.64 -18.18 -12.31
C MET A 101 -1.20 -19.35 -11.41
N LYS A 102 -2.13 -19.95 -10.67
CA LYS A 102 -1.86 -21.13 -9.83
C LYS A 102 -1.63 -22.41 -10.65
N ALA A 103 -2.30 -22.56 -11.78
CA ALA A 103 -2.20 -23.74 -12.66
C ALA A 103 -0.89 -23.85 -13.46
N SER A 104 0.16 -23.13 -13.04
CA SER A 104 1.43 -22.89 -13.75
C SER A 104 1.26 -21.98 -14.98
N ALA A 105 1.87 -20.79 -14.89
CA ALA A 105 1.83 -19.74 -15.90
C ALA A 105 2.40 -20.21 -17.24
N PRO A 106 1.58 -20.23 -18.29
CA PRO A 106 1.69 -19.18 -19.30
C PRO A 106 0.43 -18.32 -19.40
N LYS A 107 0.58 -17.07 -19.88
CA LYS A 107 -0.55 -16.17 -20.14
C LYS A 107 -1.58 -16.86 -21.05
N PRO A 108 -2.87 -16.94 -20.66
CA PRO A 108 -3.89 -17.57 -21.48
C PRO A 108 -4.02 -16.91 -22.85
N LYS A 109 -4.29 -17.71 -23.88
CA LYS A 109 -4.55 -17.20 -25.23
C LYS A 109 -5.85 -16.39 -25.27
N TRP A 110 -5.91 -15.39 -26.14
CA TRP A 110 -7.08 -14.50 -26.30
C TRP A 110 -8.40 -15.23 -26.51
N SER A 111 -8.39 -16.35 -27.26
CA SER A 111 -9.58 -17.17 -27.50
C SER A 111 -10.26 -17.68 -26.22
N ARG A 112 -9.50 -17.84 -25.13
CA ARG A 112 -10.03 -18.24 -23.81
C ARG A 112 -10.63 -17.07 -23.02
N VAL A 113 -10.22 -15.83 -23.32
CA VAL A 113 -10.52 -14.64 -22.51
C VAL A 113 -11.53 -13.71 -23.20
N SER A 114 -11.69 -13.80 -24.51
CA SER A 114 -12.52 -12.90 -25.32
C SER A 114 -13.97 -12.83 -24.83
N ALA A 115 -14.55 -13.95 -24.41
CA ALA A 115 -15.91 -14.07 -23.91
C ALA A 115 -16.09 -13.61 -22.44
N MET A 116 -15.01 -13.29 -21.73
CA MET A 116 -15.08 -12.89 -20.32
C MET A 116 -15.49 -11.42 -20.16
N SER A 117 -15.61 -10.96 -18.91
CA SER A 117 -15.92 -9.56 -18.62
C SER A 117 -14.81 -8.61 -19.07
N SER A 118 -15.16 -7.33 -19.23
CA SER A 118 -14.18 -6.25 -19.48
C SER A 118 -13.16 -6.13 -18.34
N THR A 119 -13.59 -6.32 -17.09
CA THR A 119 -12.73 -6.35 -15.90
C THR A 119 -11.69 -7.47 -15.99
N THR A 120 -12.13 -8.70 -16.29
CA THR A 120 -11.23 -9.85 -16.45
C THR A 120 -10.23 -9.61 -17.58
N LYS A 121 -10.70 -9.10 -18.72
CA LYS A 121 -9.85 -8.72 -19.86
C LYS A 121 -8.83 -7.65 -19.47
N SER A 122 -9.19 -6.71 -18.62
CA SER A 122 -8.29 -5.65 -18.13
C SER A 122 -7.19 -6.18 -17.21
N TYR A 123 -7.50 -7.15 -16.34
CA TYR A 123 -6.48 -7.86 -15.55
C TYR A 123 -5.59 -8.72 -16.45
N TRP A 124 -6.18 -9.48 -17.38
CA TRP A 124 -5.42 -10.29 -18.35
C TRP A 124 -4.48 -9.45 -19.22
N ALA A 125 -4.89 -8.24 -19.64
CA ALA A 125 -4.03 -7.35 -20.40
C ALA A 125 -2.75 -6.98 -19.62
N GLN A 126 -2.85 -6.89 -18.30
CA GLN A 126 -1.76 -6.54 -17.38
C GLN A 126 -1.04 -7.76 -16.79
N TRP A 127 -1.20 -8.95 -17.39
CA TRP A 127 -0.67 -10.22 -16.88
C TRP A 127 0.78 -10.14 -16.38
N ASP A 128 1.67 -9.50 -17.14
CA ASP A 128 3.11 -9.43 -16.84
C ASP A 128 3.44 -8.55 -15.62
N SER A 129 2.47 -7.72 -15.19
CA SER A 129 2.55 -6.94 -13.96
C SER A 129 1.84 -7.61 -12.79
N LEU A 130 1.19 -8.75 -12.98
CA LEU A 130 0.47 -9.45 -11.91
C LEU A 130 1.34 -10.53 -11.27
N LEU A 131 1.16 -10.77 -9.98
CA LEU A 131 1.78 -11.87 -9.25
C LEU A 131 0.92 -12.28 -8.06
N ILE A 132 1.11 -13.51 -7.60
CA ILE A 132 0.53 -13.98 -6.33
C ILE A 132 1.59 -13.82 -5.25
N GLN A 133 1.26 -13.09 -4.19
CA GLN A 133 2.10 -12.98 -2.99
C GLN A 133 1.27 -13.38 -1.78
N ASP A 134 1.77 -14.34 -1.00
CA ASP A 134 1.09 -14.87 0.19
C ASP A 134 -0.37 -15.31 -0.10
N GLY A 135 -0.60 -15.85 -1.30
CA GLY A 135 -1.91 -16.31 -1.75
C GLY A 135 -2.89 -15.20 -2.20
N VAL A 136 -2.47 -13.93 -2.19
CA VAL A 136 -3.24 -12.77 -2.66
C VAL A 136 -2.74 -12.33 -4.04
N LEU A 137 -3.65 -12.03 -4.96
CA LEU A 137 -3.30 -11.41 -6.25
C LEU A 137 -2.87 -9.96 -6.03
N CYS A 138 -1.68 -9.64 -6.51
CA CYS A 138 -1.05 -8.33 -6.44
C CYS A 138 -0.66 -7.87 -7.85
N ARG A 139 -0.55 -6.55 -8.01
CA ARG A 139 -0.06 -5.86 -9.20
C ARG A 139 1.22 -5.12 -8.86
N LYS A 140 2.28 -5.39 -9.59
CA LYS A 140 3.49 -4.58 -9.65
C LYS A 140 3.14 -3.25 -10.32
N TRP A 141 3.32 -2.17 -9.57
CA TRP A 141 3.25 -0.82 -10.11
C TRP A 141 4.64 -0.24 -10.21
N GLU A 142 4.92 0.40 -11.34
CA GLU A 142 6.15 1.15 -11.59
C GLU A 142 5.77 2.57 -12.00
N ASN A 143 6.51 3.55 -11.51
CA ASN A 143 6.37 4.91 -12.04
C ASN A 143 7.02 5.00 -13.44
N GLY A 144 6.66 6.03 -14.21
CA GLY A 144 7.17 6.21 -15.58
C GLY A 144 8.68 6.42 -15.69
N LEU A 145 9.39 6.53 -14.56
CA LEU A 145 10.85 6.67 -14.48
C LEU A 145 11.54 5.36 -14.04
N GLY A 146 10.79 4.34 -13.62
CA GLY A 146 11.31 3.04 -13.18
C GLY A 146 11.99 3.01 -11.80
N ASP A 147 12.16 4.16 -11.12
CA ASP A 147 12.84 4.27 -9.82
C ASP A 147 11.96 3.90 -8.62
N ARG A 148 10.64 3.81 -8.82
CA ARG A 148 9.70 3.37 -7.77
C ARG A 148 8.91 2.19 -8.27
N CYS A 149 9.17 1.05 -7.64
CA CYS A 149 8.34 -0.13 -7.76
C CYS A 149 7.69 -0.45 -6.42
N HIS A 150 6.38 -0.66 -6.41
CA HIS A 150 5.66 -1.19 -5.26
C HIS A 150 4.53 -2.12 -5.67
N LEU A 151 4.10 -2.96 -4.74
CA LEU A 151 3.02 -3.91 -4.96
C LEU A 151 1.69 -3.34 -4.48
N GLN A 152 0.69 -3.44 -5.33
CA GLN A 152 -0.69 -3.09 -5.04
C GLN A 152 -1.52 -4.37 -4.94
N MET A 153 -2.21 -4.59 -3.83
CA MET A 153 -3.17 -5.69 -3.70
C MET A 153 -4.36 -5.45 -4.61
N VAL A 154 -4.75 -6.46 -5.39
CA VAL A 154 -5.93 -6.38 -6.23
C VAL A 154 -7.18 -6.49 -5.36
N VAL A 155 -8.07 -5.51 -5.40
CA VAL A 155 -9.25 -5.45 -4.53
C VAL A 155 -10.47 -6.02 -5.25
N PRO A 156 -11.09 -7.09 -4.73
CA PRO A 156 -12.38 -7.59 -5.19
C PRO A 156 -13.48 -6.55 -5.07
N LYS A 157 -14.49 -6.62 -5.95
CA LYS A 157 -15.61 -5.66 -5.95
C LYS A 157 -16.28 -5.56 -4.58
N ALA A 158 -16.44 -6.68 -3.88
CA ALA A 158 -17.05 -6.76 -2.55
C ALA A 158 -16.27 -6.03 -1.45
N LYS A 159 -14.96 -5.80 -1.63
CA LYS A 159 -14.07 -5.16 -0.65
C LYS A 159 -13.73 -3.71 -0.98
N VAL A 160 -14.16 -3.21 -2.13
CA VAL A 160 -13.98 -1.79 -2.51
C VAL A 160 -14.57 -0.83 -1.47
N PRO A 161 -15.80 -1.02 -0.94
CA PRO A 161 -16.37 -0.12 0.08
C PRO A 161 -15.53 -0.03 1.35
N ASP A 162 -14.98 -1.15 1.82
CA ASP A 162 -14.13 -1.20 3.02
C ASP A 162 -12.85 -0.37 2.84
N VAL A 163 -12.20 -0.51 1.68
CA VAL A 163 -11.02 0.28 1.32
C VAL A 163 -11.37 1.77 1.24
N LEU A 164 -12.46 2.13 0.57
CA LEU A 164 -12.87 3.52 0.45
C LEU A 164 -13.22 4.13 1.80
N GLN A 165 -13.97 3.42 2.65
CA GLN A 165 -14.33 3.86 3.99
C GLN A 165 -13.07 4.13 4.84
N GLN A 166 -12.09 3.24 4.81
CA GLN A 166 -10.86 3.39 5.59
C GLN A 166 -10.05 4.63 5.19
N TYR A 167 -9.95 4.92 3.88
CA TYR A 167 -9.08 5.97 3.35
C TYR A 167 -9.77 7.31 3.13
N HIS A 168 -11.11 7.31 3.04
CA HIS A 168 -11.92 8.51 2.86
C HIS A 168 -12.55 9.01 4.16
N SER A 169 -13.19 8.11 4.91
CA SER A 169 -13.99 8.45 6.10
C SER A 169 -13.32 8.08 7.42
N GLY A 170 -12.25 7.28 7.40
CA GLY A 170 -11.55 6.83 8.59
C GLY A 170 -10.81 7.97 9.32
N CYS A 171 -10.33 7.68 10.54
CA CYS A 171 -9.57 8.62 11.39
C CYS A 171 -8.36 9.26 10.66
N SER A 172 -7.79 8.58 9.66
CA SER A 172 -6.69 9.08 8.81
C SER A 172 -7.13 9.64 7.44
N GLY A 173 -8.42 9.52 7.12
CA GLY A 173 -9.03 9.76 5.82
C GLY A 173 -9.71 11.12 5.67
N GLY A 174 -10.22 11.70 6.77
CA GLY A 174 -10.55 13.13 6.92
C GLY A 174 -11.34 13.80 5.77
N HIS A 175 -12.17 13.06 5.03
CA HIS A 175 -12.92 13.59 3.88
C HIS A 175 -12.06 14.32 2.85
N LEU A 176 -10.85 13.82 2.60
CA LEU A 176 -9.76 14.49 1.84
C LEU A 176 -10.05 14.76 0.35
N GLY A 177 -11.26 14.51 -0.13
CA GLY A 177 -11.67 14.66 -1.53
C GLY A 177 -11.09 13.58 -2.45
N VAL A 178 -11.51 13.61 -3.72
CA VAL A 178 -11.19 12.58 -4.72
C VAL A 178 -9.68 12.41 -4.87
N LYS A 179 -8.94 13.50 -5.15
CA LYS A 179 -7.51 13.45 -5.48
C LYS A 179 -6.67 12.75 -4.40
N ARG A 180 -6.85 13.11 -3.12
CA ARG A 180 -6.09 12.53 -2.01
C ARG A 180 -6.53 11.11 -1.67
N THR A 181 -7.83 10.81 -1.73
CA THR A 181 -8.35 9.44 -1.54
C THR A 181 -7.74 8.50 -2.57
N LEU A 182 -7.69 8.96 -3.82
CA LEU A 182 -7.19 8.22 -4.97
C LEU A 182 -5.67 8.01 -4.90
N LEU A 183 -4.90 9.03 -4.48
CA LEU A 183 -3.46 8.90 -4.22
C LEU A 183 -3.17 7.87 -3.12
N LYS A 184 -3.82 7.99 -1.96
CA LYS A 184 -3.57 7.06 -0.84
C LYS A 184 -4.02 5.62 -1.13
N SER A 185 -5.13 5.45 -1.83
CA SER A 185 -5.62 4.11 -2.20
C SER A 185 -4.63 3.43 -3.15
N ARG A 186 -4.09 4.16 -4.13
CA ARG A 186 -3.12 3.65 -5.12
C ARG A 186 -1.72 3.40 -4.55
N GLU A 187 -1.45 3.74 -3.31
CA GLU A 187 -0.20 3.29 -2.67
C GLU A 187 -0.23 1.78 -2.39
N TRP A 188 -1.41 1.21 -2.15
CA TRP A 188 -1.55 -0.15 -1.62
C TRP A 188 -2.49 -1.04 -2.42
N PHE A 189 -3.42 -0.44 -3.13
CA PHE A 189 -4.55 -1.14 -3.74
C PHE A 189 -4.70 -0.81 -5.20
N TYR A 190 -5.22 -1.78 -5.94
CA TYR A 190 -5.59 -1.65 -7.33
C TYR A 190 -6.90 -2.38 -7.60
N TRP A 191 -7.77 -1.78 -8.38
CA TRP A 191 -8.90 -2.47 -9.02
C TRP A 191 -9.28 -1.71 -10.28
N VAL A 192 -9.92 -2.40 -11.23
CA VAL A 192 -10.46 -1.76 -12.44
C VAL A 192 -11.54 -0.77 -12.01
N HIS A 193 -11.62 0.40 -12.65
CA HIS A 193 -12.55 1.49 -12.28
C HIS A 193 -12.29 2.18 -10.93
N CYS A 194 -11.12 1.97 -10.31
CA CYS A 194 -10.75 2.63 -9.05
C CYS A 194 -10.95 4.15 -9.01
N ARG A 195 -10.70 4.85 -10.13
CA ARG A 195 -10.97 6.30 -10.19
C ARG A 195 -12.46 6.59 -10.12
N ASP A 196 -13.25 5.91 -10.95
CA ASP A 196 -14.69 6.12 -11.08
C ASP A 196 -15.39 5.82 -9.74
N ASP A 197 -15.02 4.71 -9.09
CA ASP A 197 -15.56 4.34 -7.78
C ASP A 197 -15.21 5.35 -6.68
N VAL A 198 -13.99 5.89 -6.66
CA VAL A 198 -13.59 6.93 -5.70
C VAL A 198 -14.37 8.23 -5.96
N GLU A 199 -14.52 8.62 -7.23
CA GLU A 199 -15.27 9.81 -7.62
C GLU A 199 -16.75 9.69 -7.19
N ASP A 200 -17.38 8.55 -7.45
CA ASP A 200 -18.75 8.26 -7.06
C ASP A 200 -18.91 8.20 -5.54
N TRP A 201 -17.97 7.60 -4.81
CA TRP A 201 -17.98 7.55 -3.36
C TRP A 201 -17.90 8.94 -2.72
N CYS A 202 -16.93 9.75 -3.16
CA CYS A 202 -16.81 11.13 -2.68
C CYS A 202 -18.04 11.97 -3.03
N ARG A 203 -18.68 11.74 -4.19
CA ARG A 203 -19.92 12.43 -4.59
C ARG A 203 -21.09 12.09 -3.67
N LYS A 204 -21.21 10.82 -3.25
CA LYS A 204 -22.28 10.31 -2.36
C LYS A 204 -22.03 10.61 -0.88
N CYS A 205 -20.84 11.09 -0.51
CA CYS A 205 -20.49 11.39 0.88
C CYS A 205 -21.16 12.69 1.36
N THR A 206 -22.03 12.58 2.37
CA THR A 206 -22.76 13.72 2.95
C THR A 206 -21.83 14.72 3.63
N SER A 207 -20.80 14.26 4.34
CA SER A 207 -19.81 15.13 4.98
C SER A 207 -18.97 15.92 3.96
N CYS A 208 -18.63 15.34 2.81
CA CYS A 208 -17.98 16.08 1.73
C CYS A 208 -18.92 17.05 1.02
N ALA A 209 -20.21 16.73 0.94
CA ALA A 209 -21.22 17.59 0.34
C ALA A 209 -21.52 18.82 1.21
N ALA A 210 -21.43 18.69 2.54
CA ALA A 210 -21.67 19.78 3.49
C ALA A 210 -20.56 20.85 3.55
N VAL A 211 -19.38 20.57 2.97
CA VAL A 211 -18.20 21.46 2.98
C VAL A 211 -17.95 22.11 1.59
N LYS A 212 -18.81 21.83 0.60
CA LYS A 212 -18.79 22.50 -0.72
C LYS A 212 -19.50 23.84 -0.66
#